data_AF-A0A1J3HB14-F1
#
_entry.id   AF-A0A1J3HB14-F1
#
_cell.length_a   1.000
_cell.length_b   1.000
_cell.length_c   1.000
_cell.angle_alpha   90.00
_cell.angle_beta   90.00
_cell.angle_gamma   90.00
#
_symmetry.space_group_name_H-M   'P 1'
#
loop_
_entity.id
_entity.type
_entity.pdbx_description
1 polymer ?
#
loop_
_entity_poly.entity_id
_entity_poly.type
_entity_poly.pdbx_seq_one_letter_code
_entity_poly.pdbx_strand_id
1 'polypeptide(L)'
;MSRRVRRKLEEKGKEKVVLPSYPETSNEELVAPELHGFVNWTSLPYDTVLQLFTCLNYRDRASLASTCKTWRGLGSSSCLWSSLDLRAHKFDASMATSLSSRCVNLHQLRFRGVESADSIINLRARNLLEVSGDYCRKITDATLSMIVARHEVLESLQLGPDFCEKITSDAIKAVAFCCPKLKKLRLSGIRDVTAEAIEALAKHCPQLSDLGFLDCLNIDEDALGKVISVRYLSVAGTSNIKWLIASNKWDKLPKLTGLDVSRTDISPTAVSRLLTSSQSLKVLCALNCPVLEEDTSFISSNRFKGKVLLALFTNVFDGVASIFADNTKKPKDIFSYWREVRIKSKDKAVDDMMRWIEWIISHALLRTAESNPHGLDGFWLNQGAALLLTLMQSSQEDVQERSATGLATFVVIDDENASIDCGRA
;
A
#
# COMPACT_ATOMS: atom_id res chain seq x y z
N MET A 1 20.03 9.91 -12.76
CA MET A 1 19.86 10.78 -13.95
C MET A 1 19.69 9.94 -15.20
N SER A 2 18.48 9.74 -15.72
CA SER A 2 18.27 9.04 -16.99
C SER A 2 18.25 10.04 -18.16
N ARG A 3 19.32 10.02 -18.96
CA ARG A 3 19.48 10.83 -20.17
C ARG A 3 18.37 10.50 -21.18
N ARG A 4 17.45 11.45 -21.39
CA ARG A 4 16.55 11.47 -22.54
C ARG A 4 17.35 11.82 -23.79
N VAL A 5 17.47 10.91 -24.74
CA VAL A 5 17.82 11.27 -26.13
C VAL A 5 16.54 11.70 -26.84
N ARG A 6 16.21 12.98 -26.74
CA ARG A 6 15.27 13.64 -27.68
C ARG A 6 16.10 14.04 -28.90
N ARG A 7 15.95 13.32 -30.01
CA ARG A 7 16.47 13.79 -31.31
C ARG A 7 15.56 14.93 -31.78
N LYS A 8 16.02 16.17 -31.62
CA LYS A 8 15.46 17.34 -32.31
C LYS A 8 15.78 17.17 -33.79
N LEU A 9 14.76 17.19 -34.65
CA LEU A 9 14.94 17.46 -36.07
C LEU A 9 14.95 18.99 -36.22
N GLU A 10 16.14 19.54 -36.43
CA GLU A 10 16.31 20.92 -36.90
C GLU A 10 16.15 20.91 -38.42
N GLU A 11 15.17 21.66 -38.92
CA GLU A 11 15.11 22.03 -40.33
C GLU A 11 16.23 23.03 -40.64
N LYS A 12 17.15 22.65 -41.54
CA LYS A 12 17.79 23.56 -42.49
C LYS A 12 18.62 22.81 -43.54
N GLY A 13 18.39 23.16 -44.80
CA GLY A 13 19.43 23.12 -45.83
C GLY A 13 19.24 22.05 -46.91
N LYS A 14 18.75 22.49 -48.06
CA LYS A 14 18.66 21.82 -49.37
C LYS A 14 19.85 20.89 -49.66
N GLU A 15 19.60 19.58 -49.74
CA GLU A 15 20.33 18.67 -50.63
C GLU A 15 19.42 17.52 -51.03
N LYS A 16 19.35 17.25 -52.34
CA LYS A 16 18.41 16.33 -52.98
C LYS A 16 18.70 14.89 -52.55
N VAL A 17 17.76 14.26 -51.84
CA VAL A 17 17.66 12.80 -51.80
C VAL A 17 16.43 12.40 -52.60
N VAL A 18 16.67 11.68 -53.70
CA VAL A 18 15.66 11.19 -54.64
C VAL A 18 14.77 10.18 -53.93
N LEU A 19 13.48 10.49 -53.80
CA LEU A 19 12.44 9.52 -53.45
C LEU A 19 12.17 8.65 -54.69
N PRO A 20 12.02 7.31 -54.56
CA PRO A 20 11.48 6.52 -55.64
C PRO A 20 10.01 6.91 -55.87
N SER A 21 9.73 7.39 -57.07
CA SER A 21 8.40 7.63 -57.61
C SER A 21 7.61 6.31 -57.68
N TYR A 22 6.40 6.30 -57.12
CA TYR A 22 5.41 5.27 -57.42
C TYR A 22 4.93 5.44 -58.87
N PRO A 23 4.93 4.38 -59.71
CA PRO A 23 4.14 4.40 -60.93
C PRO A 23 2.69 4.05 -60.58
N GLU A 24 1.79 5.00 -60.83
CA GLU A 24 0.41 4.68 -61.18
C GLU A 24 0.44 3.98 -62.54
N THR A 25 -0.11 2.76 -62.66
CA THR A 25 -1.15 2.42 -63.66
C THR A 25 -1.52 0.93 -63.66
N SER A 26 -2.84 0.74 -63.85
CA SER A 26 -3.54 -0.31 -64.59
C SER A 26 -3.48 -1.79 -64.16
N ASN A 27 -4.70 -2.31 -63.99
CA ASN A 27 -5.11 -3.71 -64.10
C ASN A 27 -4.18 -4.58 -64.95
N GLU A 28 -3.53 -5.55 -64.32
CA GLU A 28 -3.26 -6.86 -64.91
C GLU A 28 -3.07 -7.87 -63.76
N GLU A 29 -3.79 -8.98 -63.85
CA GLU A 29 -3.71 -10.12 -62.94
C GLU A 29 -2.30 -10.70 -62.97
N LEU A 30 -1.48 -10.35 -61.98
CA LEU A 30 -0.21 -11.01 -61.72
C LEU A 30 -0.18 -11.44 -60.25
N VAL A 31 -0.26 -12.76 -60.09
CA VAL A 31 -0.16 -13.50 -58.83
C VAL A 31 1.01 -12.97 -58.00
N ALA A 32 0.70 -12.30 -56.89
CA ALA A 32 1.69 -11.80 -55.96
C ALA A 32 2.41 -12.99 -55.29
N PRO A 33 3.76 -12.95 -55.15
CA PRO A 33 4.46 -13.96 -54.37
C PRO A 33 4.05 -13.82 -52.90
N GLU A 34 3.79 -14.95 -52.24
CA GLU A 34 3.48 -15.03 -50.81
C GLU A 34 4.59 -14.37 -49.97
N LEU A 35 4.37 -13.11 -49.61
CA LEU A 35 5.14 -12.40 -48.59
C LEU A 35 4.79 -12.97 -47.21
N HIS A 36 5.45 -14.06 -46.83
CA HIS A 36 5.48 -14.53 -45.46
C HIS A 36 5.92 -13.39 -44.52
N GLY A 37 5.01 -12.94 -43.65
CA GLY A 37 5.39 -12.57 -42.28
C GLY A 37 5.12 -11.14 -41.76
N PHE A 38 4.39 -10.27 -42.45
CA PHE A 38 3.97 -9.01 -41.83
C PHE A 38 2.65 -9.18 -41.05
N VAL A 39 2.76 -9.34 -39.74
CA VAL A 39 1.59 -9.37 -38.83
C VAL A 39 1.04 -7.94 -38.68
N ASN A 40 -0.18 -7.71 -39.17
CA ASN A 40 -0.87 -6.45 -38.96
C ASN A 40 -1.53 -6.41 -37.57
N TRP A 41 -0.85 -5.83 -36.58
CA TRP A 41 -1.39 -5.68 -35.23
C TRP A 41 -2.65 -4.80 -35.13
N THR A 42 -2.93 -3.96 -36.13
CA THR A 42 -4.12 -3.10 -36.13
C THR A 42 -5.40 -3.85 -36.51
N SER A 43 -5.30 -5.06 -37.06
CA SER A 43 -6.46 -5.91 -37.38
C SER A 43 -6.87 -6.83 -36.23
N LEU A 44 -6.24 -6.70 -35.05
CA LEU A 44 -6.69 -7.43 -33.87
C LEU A 44 -8.11 -7.02 -33.46
N PRO A 45 -8.95 -7.96 -32.98
CA PRO A 45 -10.25 -7.64 -32.41
C PRO A 45 -10.13 -6.63 -31.27
N TYR A 46 -11.13 -5.75 -31.15
CA TYR A 46 -11.10 -4.67 -30.14
C TYR A 46 -10.99 -5.21 -28.71
N ASP A 47 -11.67 -6.30 -28.41
CA ASP A 47 -11.59 -6.94 -27.08
C ASP A 47 -10.18 -7.45 -26.78
N THR A 48 -9.48 -8.01 -27.78
CA THR A 48 -8.09 -8.43 -27.64
C THR A 48 -7.18 -7.25 -27.36
N VAL A 49 -7.36 -6.14 -28.07
CA VAL A 49 -6.59 -4.93 -27.85
C VAL A 49 -6.87 -4.38 -26.44
N LEU A 50 -8.13 -4.28 -26.03
CA LEU A 50 -8.50 -3.85 -24.67
C LEU A 50 -7.85 -4.75 -23.61
N GLN A 51 -7.83 -6.07 -23.80
CA GLN A 51 -7.16 -7.00 -22.91
C GLN A 51 -5.64 -6.72 -22.83
N LEU A 52 -4.97 -6.44 -23.95
CA LEU A 52 -3.56 -6.03 -23.94
C LEU A 52 -3.35 -4.74 -23.15
N PHE A 53 -4.24 -3.75 -23.29
CA PHE A 53 -4.19 -2.53 -22.49
C PHE A 53 -4.31 -2.84 -20.99
N THR A 54 -5.14 -3.80 -20.56
CA THR A 54 -5.26 -4.14 -19.13
C THR A 54 -3.96 -4.62 -18.50
N CYS A 55 -3.07 -5.24 -19.28
CA CYS A 55 -1.75 -5.71 -18.82
C CYS A 55 -0.73 -4.59 -18.61
N LEU A 56 -1.02 -3.36 -19.04
CA LEU A 56 -0.11 -2.22 -18.99
C LEU A 56 -0.49 -1.26 -17.86
N ASN A 57 0.50 -0.60 -17.26
CA ASN A 57 0.26 0.55 -16.39
C ASN A 57 -0.25 1.76 -17.21
N TYR A 58 -0.77 2.80 -16.55
CA TYR A 58 -1.32 3.98 -17.22
C TYR A 58 -0.36 4.63 -18.23
N ARG A 59 0.94 4.71 -17.91
CA ARG A 59 1.94 5.31 -18.80
C ARG A 59 2.09 4.50 -20.08
N ASP A 60 2.23 3.19 -19.96
CA ASP A 60 2.41 2.30 -21.09
C ASP A 60 1.12 2.20 -21.91
N ARG A 61 -0.05 2.24 -21.27
CA ARG A 61 -1.35 2.44 -21.95
C ARG A 61 -1.36 3.74 -22.76
N ALA A 62 -0.95 4.87 -22.17
CA ALA A 62 -0.92 6.14 -22.88
C ALA A 62 0.05 6.11 -24.08
N SER A 63 1.20 5.46 -23.92
CA SER A 63 2.17 5.23 -24.99
C SER A 63 1.57 4.38 -26.11
N LEU A 64 0.95 3.24 -25.78
CA LEU A 64 0.31 2.34 -26.73
C LEU A 64 -0.86 3.01 -27.46
N ALA A 65 -1.70 3.78 -26.74
CA ALA A 65 -2.79 4.55 -27.33
C ALA A 65 -2.31 5.64 -28.29
N SER A 66 -1.04 6.05 -28.22
CA SER A 66 -0.50 7.11 -29.09
C SER A 66 -0.11 6.61 -30.49
N THR A 67 0.01 5.30 -30.70
CA THR A 67 0.57 4.71 -31.93
C THR A 67 -0.36 4.81 -33.14
N CYS A 68 -1.68 4.68 -32.96
CA CYS A 68 -2.65 4.78 -34.05
C CYS A 68 -4.02 5.30 -33.58
N LYS A 69 -4.87 5.76 -34.51
CA LYS A 69 -6.21 6.31 -34.20
C LYS A 69 -7.13 5.29 -33.52
N THR A 70 -7.12 4.03 -33.97
CA THR A 70 -7.92 2.95 -33.40
C THR A 70 -7.57 2.70 -31.94
N TRP A 71 -6.27 2.53 -31.63
CA TRP A 71 -5.81 2.30 -30.27
C TRP A 71 -5.93 3.54 -29.39
N ARG A 72 -5.88 4.75 -29.95
CA ARG A 72 -6.23 5.98 -29.24
C ARG A 72 -7.68 5.98 -28.76
N GLY A 73 -8.60 5.55 -29.62
CA GLY A 73 -10.01 5.38 -29.29
C GLY A 73 -10.21 4.34 -28.19
N LEU A 74 -9.68 3.14 -28.39
CA LEU A 74 -9.80 2.02 -27.44
C LEU A 74 -9.12 2.32 -26.09
N GLY A 75 -7.95 2.94 -26.09
CA GLY A 75 -7.23 3.36 -24.88
C GLY A 75 -7.98 4.40 -24.04
N SER A 76 -8.97 5.08 -24.62
CA SER A 76 -9.85 6.01 -23.90
C SER A 76 -11.09 5.33 -23.31
N SER A 77 -11.30 4.02 -23.54
CA SER A 77 -12.45 3.28 -23.03
C SER A 77 -12.46 3.22 -21.52
N SER A 78 -13.60 3.56 -20.90
CA SER A 78 -13.76 3.67 -19.44
C SER A 78 -13.42 2.39 -18.66
N CYS A 79 -13.54 1.20 -19.29
CA CYS A 79 -13.18 -0.07 -18.65
C CYS A 79 -11.70 -0.18 -18.30
N LEU A 80 -10.83 0.60 -18.97
CA LEU A 80 -9.40 0.65 -18.71
C LEU A 80 -9.02 1.62 -17.58
N TRP A 81 -9.99 2.33 -16.98
CA TRP A 81 -9.73 3.40 -16.01
C TRP A 81 -10.46 3.16 -14.69
N SER A 82 -10.69 1.89 -14.33
CA SER A 82 -11.21 1.50 -13.01
C SER A 82 -10.19 1.68 -11.90
N SER A 83 -8.89 1.63 -12.23
CA SER A 83 -7.78 1.89 -11.33
C SER A 83 -6.76 2.82 -12.00
N LEU A 84 -6.27 3.80 -11.24
CA LEU A 84 -5.30 4.79 -11.71
C LEU A 84 -4.21 5.02 -10.66
N ASP A 85 -2.97 4.75 -11.04
CA ASP A 85 -1.79 5.06 -10.23
C ASP A 85 -1.04 6.27 -10.81
N LEU A 86 -0.97 7.34 -10.01
CA LEU A 86 -0.35 8.61 -10.36
C LEU A 86 0.97 8.84 -9.62
N ARG A 87 1.44 7.92 -8.78
CA ARG A 87 2.59 8.16 -7.88
C ARG A 87 3.89 8.49 -8.61
N ALA A 88 4.09 7.95 -9.82
CA ALA A 88 5.29 8.16 -10.63
C ALA A 88 5.29 9.49 -11.42
N HIS A 89 4.21 10.28 -11.36
CA HIS A 89 4.00 11.40 -12.25
C HIS A 89 3.51 12.65 -11.53
N LYS A 90 3.90 13.82 -12.03
CA LYS A 90 3.26 15.07 -11.65
C LYS A 90 1.81 15.01 -12.13
N PHE A 91 0.85 15.23 -11.25
CA PHE A 91 -0.56 15.30 -11.60
C PHE A 91 -1.10 16.66 -11.18
N ASP A 92 -1.36 17.52 -12.16
CA ASP A 92 -1.89 18.86 -11.96
C ASP A 92 -3.32 19.00 -12.51
N ALA A 93 -3.93 20.17 -12.30
CA ALA A 93 -5.29 20.45 -12.74
C ALA A 93 -5.49 20.29 -14.26
N SER A 94 -4.45 20.55 -15.07
CA SER A 94 -4.51 20.40 -16.52
C SER A 94 -4.59 18.92 -16.92
N MET A 95 -3.79 18.08 -16.28
CA MET A 95 -3.83 16.63 -16.47
C MET A 95 -5.13 16.04 -15.95
N ALA A 96 -5.62 16.50 -14.80
CA ALA A 96 -6.90 16.08 -14.26
C ALA A 96 -8.05 16.38 -15.23
N THR A 97 -8.05 17.56 -15.85
CA THR A 97 -9.05 17.94 -16.87
C THR A 97 -8.99 17.02 -18.08
N SER A 98 -7.78 16.71 -18.58
CA SER A 98 -7.57 15.81 -19.73
C SER A 98 -8.03 14.37 -19.45
N LEU A 99 -7.83 13.88 -18.23
CA LEU A 99 -8.23 12.52 -17.83
C LEU A 99 -9.68 12.43 -17.32
N SER A 100 -10.34 13.57 -17.08
CA SER A 100 -11.62 13.67 -16.40
C SER A 100 -12.72 12.82 -17.08
N SER A 101 -12.79 12.83 -18.41
CA SER A 101 -13.81 12.06 -19.16
C SER A 101 -13.55 10.55 -19.20
N ARG A 102 -12.30 10.11 -19.02
CA ARG A 102 -11.92 8.69 -19.04
C ARG A 102 -12.14 8.03 -17.67
N CYS A 103 -11.94 8.79 -16.60
CA CYS A 103 -11.97 8.31 -15.22
C CYS A 103 -13.36 8.40 -14.57
N VAL A 104 -14.44 8.28 -15.34
CA VAL A 104 -15.82 8.39 -14.80
C VAL A 104 -16.15 7.20 -13.89
N ASN A 105 -15.68 6.00 -14.26
CA ASN A 105 -15.86 4.75 -13.52
C ASN A 105 -14.63 4.37 -12.69
N LEU A 106 -13.87 5.37 -12.24
CA LEU A 106 -12.70 5.15 -11.41
C LEU A 106 -13.13 4.66 -10.02
N HIS A 107 -12.53 3.56 -9.57
CA HIS A 107 -12.78 2.93 -8.28
C HIS A 107 -11.55 3.00 -7.37
N GLN A 108 -10.34 2.88 -7.92
CA GLN A 108 -9.09 2.87 -7.16
C GLN A 108 -8.18 3.99 -7.64
N LEU A 109 -7.64 4.76 -6.72
CA LEU A 109 -6.77 5.89 -7.03
C LEU A 109 -5.57 5.93 -6.08
N ARG A 110 -4.37 5.92 -6.67
CA ARG A 110 -3.13 6.17 -5.94
C ARG A 110 -2.49 7.46 -6.42
N PHE A 111 -2.02 8.29 -5.50
CA PHE A 111 -1.40 9.56 -5.83
C PHE A 111 -0.22 9.89 -4.92
N ARG A 112 0.56 10.90 -5.30
CA ARG A 112 1.69 11.39 -4.52
C ARG A 112 1.65 12.90 -4.41
N GLY A 113 1.77 13.41 -3.18
CA GLY A 113 1.87 14.84 -2.90
C GLY A 113 0.53 15.60 -2.94
N VAL A 114 0.58 16.81 -2.37
CA VAL A 114 -0.58 17.70 -2.22
C VAL A 114 -1.12 18.23 -3.57
N GLU A 115 -0.25 18.54 -4.53
CA GLU A 115 -0.69 19.02 -5.86
C GLU A 115 -1.59 17.99 -6.55
N SER A 116 -1.24 16.71 -6.43
CA SER A 116 -2.05 15.63 -6.95
C SER A 116 -3.38 15.56 -6.20
N ALA A 117 -3.36 15.60 -4.86
CA ALA A 117 -4.57 15.56 -4.04
C ALA A 117 -5.57 16.68 -4.39
N ASP A 118 -5.07 17.92 -4.52
CA ASP A 118 -5.88 19.08 -4.91
C ASP A 118 -6.36 18.99 -6.38
N SER A 119 -5.71 18.18 -7.21
CA SER A 119 -6.11 17.95 -8.59
C SER A 119 -7.14 16.82 -8.74
N ILE A 120 -7.23 15.89 -7.78
CA ILE A 120 -8.20 14.77 -7.79
C ILE A 120 -9.64 15.29 -7.85
N ILE A 121 -9.90 16.43 -7.19
CA ILE A 121 -11.22 17.08 -7.25
C ILE A 121 -11.59 17.60 -8.65
N ASN A 122 -10.70 17.57 -9.65
CA ASN A 122 -11.05 17.92 -11.03
C ASN A 122 -11.43 16.70 -11.87
N LEU A 123 -11.30 15.49 -11.33
CA LEU A 123 -11.81 14.27 -11.96
C LEU A 123 -13.34 14.20 -11.88
N ARG A 124 -13.99 13.63 -12.90
CA ARG A 124 -15.45 13.37 -12.87
C ARG A 124 -15.83 12.15 -12.03
N ALA A 125 -14.87 11.38 -11.54
CA ALA A 125 -15.12 10.27 -10.64
C ALA A 125 -16.00 10.71 -9.47
N ARG A 126 -17.00 9.89 -9.14
CA ARG A 126 -17.89 10.08 -7.98
C ARG A 126 -17.89 8.87 -7.04
N ASN A 127 -17.45 7.71 -7.51
CA ASN A 127 -17.61 6.44 -6.78
C ASN A 127 -16.26 5.76 -6.50
N LEU A 128 -15.27 6.53 -6.03
CA LEU A 128 -14.01 5.94 -5.55
C LEU A 128 -14.33 5.00 -4.37
N LEU A 129 -13.79 3.79 -4.45
CA LEU A 129 -13.83 2.76 -3.42
C LEU A 129 -12.53 2.77 -2.61
N GLU A 130 -11.39 3.06 -3.25
CA GLU A 130 -10.09 3.07 -2.61
C GLU A 130 -9.27 4.29 -3.01
N VAL A 131 -8.73 4.99 -2.02
CA VAL A 131 -7.82 6.12 -2.19
C VAL A 131 -6.59 5.89 -1.34
N SER A 132 -5.40 5.93 -1.97
CA SER A 132 -4.11 5.88 -1.28
C SER A 132 -3.22 7.05 -1.70
N GLY A 133 -2.55 7.68 -0.75
CA GLY A 133 -1.69 8.84 -1.01
C GLY A 133 -0.42 8.85 -0.18
N ASP A 134 0.71 9.05 -0.86
CA ASP A 134 2.03 9.17 -0.23
C ASP A 134 2.54 10.62 -0.32
N TYR A 135 3.54 11.00 0.48
CA TYR A 135 4.08 12.37 0.54
C TYR A 135 3.02 13.44 0.84
N CYS A 136 2.10 13.10 1.74
CA CYS A 136 0.90 13.87 2.05
C CYS A 136 1.09 14.95 3.13
N ARG A 137 2.34 15.32 3.48
CA ARG A 137 2.66 16.24 4.59
C ARG A 137 1.96 17.60 4.53
N LYS A 138 1.66 18.08 3.32
CA LYS A 138 1.00 19.37 3.09
C LYS A 138 -0.52 19.26 2.90
N ILE A 139 -1.10 18.06 2.88
CA ILE A 139 -2.55 17.86 2.77
C ILE A 139 -3.23 18.39 4.03
N THR A 140 -4.27 19.17 3.83
CA THR A 140 -5.03 19.80 4.91
C THR A 140 -6.39 19.14 5.09
N ASP A 141 -7.06 19.48 6.19
CA ASP A 141 -8.44 19.06 6.44
C ASP A 141 -9.39 19.44 5.32
N ALA A 142 -9.19 20.62 4.69
CA ALA A 142 -10.02 21.06 3.58
C ALA A 142 -9.88 20.13 2.36
N THR A 143 -8.64 19.82 1.97
CA THR A 143 -8.37 18.90 0.85
C THR A 143 -8.98 17.52 1.13
N LEU A 144 -8.76 16.96 2.33
CA LEU A 144 -9.29 15.64 2.67
C LEU A 144 -10.82 15.64 2.75
N SER A 145 -11.42 16.65 3.37
CA SER A 145 -12.88 16.81 3.46
C SER A 145 -13.52 16.88 2.07
N MET A 146 -12.91 17.58 1.12
CA MET A 146 -13.38 17.65 -0.26
C MET A 146 -13.30 16.30 -0.99
N ILE A 147 -12.26 15.50 -0.73
CA ILE A 147 -12.14 14.16 -1.31
C ILE A 147 -13.25 13.26 -0.75
N VAL A 148 -13.43 13.20 0.59
CA VAL A 148 -14.40 12.27 1.20
C VAL A 148 -15.85 12.68 0.97
N ALA A 149 -16.17 13.97 0.98
CA ALA A 149 -17.52 14.48 0.72
C ALA A 149 -18.01 14.14 -0.70
N ARG A 150 -17.10 13.82 -1.62
CA ARG A 150 -17.43 13.45 -2.99
C ARG A 150 -17.60 11.96 -3.22
N HIS A 151 -17.17 11.13 -2.27
CA HIS A 151 -17.01 9.69 -2.44
C HIS A 151 -17.64 8.94 -1.26
N GLU A 152 -18.97 9.01 -1.17
CA GLU A 152 -19.74 8.41 -0.07
C GLU A 152 -19.62 6.88 0.00
N VAL A 153 -19.27 6.24 -1.12
CA VAL A 153 -19.07 4.79 -1.21
C VAL A 153 -17.64 4.34 -0.91
N LEU A 154 -16.77 5.25 -0.46
CA LEU A 154 -15.37 4.94 -0.15
C LEU A 154 -15.27 3.84 0.91
N GLU A 155 -14.50 2.80 0.61
CA GLU A 155 -14.29 1.64 1.46
C GLU A 155 -12.88 1.63 2.08
N SER A 156 -11.89 2.22 1.42
CA SER A 156 -10.50 2.28 1.89
C SER A 156 -9.89 3.66 1.68
N LEU A 157 -9.36 4.24 2.76
CA LEU A 157 -8.59 5.48 2.73
C LEU A 157 -7.24 5.27 3.43
N GLN A 158 -6.15 5.54 2.74
CA GLN A 158 -4.79 5.44 3.27
C GLN A 158 -4.00 6.70 2.93
N LEU A 159 -3.46 7.41 3.93
CA LEU A 159 -2.56 8.54 3.72
C LEU A 159 -1.31 8.36 4.59
N GLY A 160 -0.15 8.22 3.95
CA GLY A 160 1.10 7.85 4.57
C GLY A 160 2.02 7.14 3.57
N PRO A 161 3.25 6.74 3.93
CA PRO A 161 3.79 6.69 5.28
C PRO A 161 4.27 8.05 5.82
N ASP A 162 4.44 9.07 4.97
CA ASP A 162 4.86 10.41 5.42
C ASP A 162 3.88 11.05 6.41
N PHE A 163 4.42 11.94 7.25
CA PHE A 163 3.66 12.53 8.35
C PHE A 163 2.66 13.55 7.81
N CYS A 164 1.36 13.29 7.99
CA CYS A 164 0.27 14.17 7.59
C CYS A 164 0.01 15.26 8.65
N GLU A 165 1.00 16.11 8.90
CA GLU A 165 1.03 17.08 10.01
C GLU A 165 -0.09 18.13 9.99
N LYS A 166 -0.71 18.35 8.83
CA LYS A 166 -1.78 19.33 8.62
C LYS A 166 -3.18 18.71 8.61
N ILE A 167 -3.28 17.40 8.79
CA ILE A 167 -4.55 16.71 8.99
C ILE A 167 -4.83 16.65 10.50
N THR A 168 -6.03 17.05 10.90
CA THR A 168 -6.47 17.06 12.29
C THR A 168 -7.65 16.10 12.49
N SER A 169 -8.07 15.98 13.75
CA SER A 169 -9.28 15.26 14.15
C SER A 169 -10.57 15.74 13.44
N ASP A 170 -10.61 16.99 12.95
CA ASP A 170 -11.77 17.49 12.20
C ASP A 170 -11.93 16.79 10.85
N ALA A 171 -10.84 16.53 10.14
CA ALA A 171 -10.90 15.75 8.90
C ALA A 171 -11.26 14.28 9.16
N ILE A 172 -10.81 13.69 10.28
CA ILE A 172 -11.21 12.33 10.66
C ILE A 172 -12.72 12.26 10.90
N LYS A 173 -13.30 13.28 11.56
CA LYS A 173 -14.77 13.40 11.69
C LYS A 173 -15.45 13.53 10.32
N ALA A 174 -14.89 14.34 9.41
CA ALA A 174 -15.42 14.45 8.05
C ALA A 174 -15.39 13.10 7.31
N VAL A 175 -14.30 12.34 7.42
CA VAL A 175 -14.20 10.97 6.89
C VAL A 175 -15.32 10.09 7.46
N ALA A 176 -15.52 10.13 8.78
CA ALA A 176 -16.55 9.34 9.45
C ALA A 176 -17.97 9.68 8.96
N PHE A 177 -18.29 10.97 8.84
CA PHE A 177 -19.63 11.41 8.41
C PHE A 177 -19.90 11.19 6.92
N CYS A 178 -18.88 11.37 6.07
CA CYS A 178 -19.05 11.28 4.62
C CYS A 178 -18.92 9.85 4.08
N CYS A 179 -18.19 8.95 4.75
CA CYS A 179 -17.89 7.61 4.23
C CYS A 179 -18.46 6.48 5.13
N PRO A 180 -19.78 6.25 5.16
CA PRO A 180 -20.38 5.22 6.02
C PRO A 180 -20.03 3.77 5.61
N LYS A 181 -19.53 3.57 4.37
CA LYS A 181 -19.07 2.26 3.86
C LYS A 181 -17.60 1.96 4.14
N LEU A 182 -16.91 2.83 4.91
CA LEU A 182 -15.49 2.69 5.18
C LEU A 182 -15.20 1.38 5.94
N LYS A 183 -14.29 0.59 5.38
CA LYS A 183 -13.79 -0.69 5.92
C LYS A 183 -12.35 -0.59 6.39
N LYS A 184 -11.58 0.34 5.80
CA LYS A 184 -10.15 0.54 6.07
C LYS A 184 -9.81 2.02 6.14
N LEU A 185 -9.19 2.44 7.24
CA LEU A 185 -8.64 3.79 7.43
C LEU A 185 -7.24 3.69 7.99
N ARG A 186 -6.24 4.23 7.29
CA ARG A 186 -4.88 4.36 7.83
C ARG A 186 -4.34 5.75 7.58
N LEU A 187 -3.99 6.45 8.64
CA LEU A 187 -3.43 7.80 8.58
C LEU A 187 -2.11 7.83 9.35
N SER A 188 -1.08 8.45 8.77
CA SER A 188 0.26 8.54 9.35
C SER A 188 0.59 9.96 9.81
N GLY A 189 1.26 10.12 10.95
CA GLY A 189 1.82 11.39 11.43
C GLY A 189 0.81 12.46 11.76
N ILE A 190 -0.37 12.08 12.25
CA ILE A 190 -1.34 13.01 12.82
C ILE A 190 -0.90 13.37 14.23
N ARG A 191 -0.91 14.66 14.57
CA ARG A 191 -0.47 15.11 15.89
C ARG A 191 -1.42 14.64 17.00
N ASP A 192 -2.70 14.93 16.87
CA ASP A 192 -3.69 14.69 17.92
C ASP A 192 -4.95 14.01 17.32
N VAL A 193 -5.18 12.75 17.69
CA VAL A 193 -6.39 11.98 17.36
C VAL A 193 -7.29 11.90 18.59
N THR A 194 -8.30 12.77 18.61
CA THR A 194 -9.20 12.99 19.74
C THR A 194 -10.25 11.89 19.90
N ALA A 195 -10.81 11.78 21.11
CA ALA A 195 -11.89 10.85 21.41
C ALA A 195 -13.11 11.05 20.50
N GLU A 196 -13.50 12.30 20.26
CA GLU A 196 -14.67 12.66 19.47
C GLU A 196 -14.53 12.19 18.01
N ALA A 197 -13.32 12.27 17.45
CA ALA A 197 -13.04 11.79 16.10
C ALA A 197 -13.13 10.26 16.01
N ILE A 198 -12.57 9.55 16.98
CA ILE A 198 -12.63 8.08 17.03
C ILE A 198 -14.05 7.60 17.29
N GLU A 199 -14.80 8.26 18.17
CA GLU A 199 -16.21 7.95 18.42
C GLU A 199 -17.09 8.22 17.22
N ALA A 200 -16.80 9.26 16.42
CA ALA A 200 -17.47 9.48 15.15
C ALA A 200 -17.24 8.30 14.19
N LEU A 201 -16.01 7.80 14.07
CA LEU A 201 -15.72 6.59 13.28
C LEU A 201 -16.48 5.37 13.80
N ALA A 202 -16.48 5.14 15.12
CA ALA A 202 -17.20 4.03 15.74
C ALA A 202 -18.71 4.07 15.46
N LYS A 203 -19.30 5.27 15.44
CA LYS A 203 -20.74 5.48 15.24
C LYS A 203 -21.14 5.43 13.76
N HIS A 204 -20.35 6.03 12.88
CA HIS A 204 -20.75 6.27 11.49
C HIS A 204 -20.14 5.28 10.48
N CYS A 205 -19.08 4.55 10.84
CA CYS A 205 -18.43 3.55 9.99
C CYS A 205 -18.54 2.13 10.61
N PRO A 206 -19.73 1.51 10.65
CA PRO A 206 -19.94 0.22 11.34
C PRO A 206 -19.21 -0.97 10.69
N GLN A 207 -18.70 -0.79 9.47
CA GLN A 207 -17.92 -1.80 8.74
C GLN A 207 -16.41 -1.62 8.89
N LEU A 208 -15.95 -0.62 9.65
CA LEU A 208 -14.54 -0.30 9.81
C LEU A 208 -13.81 -1.45 10.51
N SER A 209 -13.03 -2.19 9.74
CA SER A 209 -12.39 -3.43 10.14
C SER A 209 -10.87 -3.31 10.27
N ASP A 210 -10.27 -2.35 9.57
CA ASP A 210 -8.83 -2.09 9.57
C ASP A 210 -8.62 -0.61 9.88
N LEU A 211 -8.04 -0.33 11.06
CA LEU A 211 -7.83 1.02 11.55
C LEU A 211 -6.36 1.20 11.91
N GLY A 212 -5.73 2.24 11.36
CA GLY A 212 -4.34 2.59 11.62
C GLY A 212 -4.17 4.07 11.91
N PHE A 213 -3.61 4.38 13.07
CA PHE A 213 -3.08 5.71 13.40
C PHE A 213 -1.58 5.54 13.66
N LEU A 214 -0.80 5.70 12.60
CA LEU A 214 0.63 5.38 12.55
C LEU A 214 1.46 6.62 12.82
N ASP A 215 2.61 6.46 13.46
CA ASP A 215 3.56 7.56 13.71
C ASP A 215 2.88 8.82 14.30
N CYS A 216 1.78 8.66 15.06
CA CYS A 216 1.01 9.78 15.62
C CYS A 216 1.62 10.25 16.95
N LEU A 217 1.34 11.49 17.39
CA LEU A 217 1.89 11.97 18.66
C LEU A 217 1.00 11.63 19.86
N ASN A 218 -0.31 11.85 19.72
CA ASN A 218 -1.30 11.53 20.75
C ASN A 218 -2.53 10.88 20.10
N ILE A 219 -3.02 9.81 20.71
CA ILE A 219 -4.27 9.14 20.35
C ILE A 219 -5.08 8.90 21.61
N ASP A 220 -6.41 9.00 21.54
CA ASP A 220 -7.26 8.62 22.66
C ASP A 220 -7.43 7.09 22.72
N GLU A 221 -6.66 6.44 23.59
CA GLU A 221 -6.66 4.99 23.71
C GLU A 221 -7.97 4.41 24.27
N ASP A 222 -8.74 5.18 25.05
CA ASP A 222 -10.04 4.76 25.58
C ASP A 222 -11.09 4.70 24.47
N ALA A 223 -11.14 5.74 23.64
CA ALA A 223 -12.06 5.85 22.52
C ALA A 223 -11.80 4.79 21.45
N LEU A 224 -10.53 4.39 21.22
CA LEU A 224 -10.22 3.26 20.32
C LEU A 224 -10.88 1.96 20.78
N GLY A 225 -11.04 1.77 22.10
CA GLY A 225 -11.79 0.66 22.68
C GLY A 225 -13.30 0.64 22.35
N LYS A 226 -13.84 1.72 21.76
CA LYS A 226 -15.25 1.84 21.37
C LYS A 226 -15.49 1.44 19.91
N VAL A 227 -14.44 1.26 19.09
CA VAL A 227 -14.54 0.84 17.69
C VAL A 227 -14.74 -0.68 17.59
N ILE A 228 -15.90 -1.17 18.03
CA ILE A 228 -16.18 -2.62 18.17
C ILE A 228 -16.13 -3.43 16.85
N SER A 229 -16.15 -2.76 15.71
CA SER A 229 -16.06 -3.38 14.38
C SER A 229 -14.62 -3.77 14.00
N VAL A 230 -13.61 -3.20 14.67
CA VAL A 230 -12.19 -3.33 14.29
C VAL A 230 -11.70 -4.77 14.44
N ARG A 231 -11.03 -5.26 13.40
CA ARG A 231 -10.35 -6.56 13.37
C ARG A 231 -8.84 -6.41 13.39
N TYR A 232 -8.35 -5.36 12.74
CA TYR A 232 -6.94 -5.06 12.63
C TYR A 232 -6.71 -3.63 13.10
N LEU A 233 -5.93 -3.48 14.16
CA LEU A 233 -5.58 -2.17 14.73
C LEU A 233 -4.07 -2.00 14.64
N SER A 234 -3.60 -0.85 14.14
CA SER A 234 -2.20 -0.46 14.24
C SER A 234 -2.06 0.93 14.83
N VAL A 235 -1.20 1.03 15.85
CA VAL A 235 -0.75 2.27 16.47
C VAL A 235 0.77 2.39 16.38
N ALA A 236 1.37 1.73 15.38
CA ALA A 236 2.82 1.63 15.29
C ALA A 236 3.49 2.99 15.11
N GLY A 237 4.56 3.23 15.88
CA GLY A 237 5.28 4.51 15.93
C GLY A 237 4.56 5.61 16.71
N THR A 238 3.38 5.34 17.27
CA THR A 238 2.62 6.35 18.01
C THR A 238 3.16 6.51 19.42
N SER A 239 3.32 7.77 19.84
CA SER A 239 3.83 8.14 21.17
C SER A 239 2.72 8.37 22.20
N ASN A 240 3.10 8.54 23.48
CA ASN A 240 2.22 8.97 24.58
C ASN A 240 1.00 8.08 24.86
N ILE A 241 1.00 6.81 24.44
CA ILE A 241 -0.10 5.89 24.70
C ILE A 241 -0.07 5.47 26.17
N LYS A 242 -1.18 5.65 26.89
CA LYS A 242 -1.30 5.13 28.27
C LYS A 242 -1.66 3.64 28.22
N TRP A 243 -0.64 2.79 28.11
CA TRP A 243 -0.79 1.34 27.91
C TRP A 243 -1.65 0.61 28.94
N LEU A 244 -1.72 1.11 30.17
CA LEU A 244 -2.62 0.56 31.18
C LEU A 244 -4.09 0.73 30.77
N ILE A 245 -4.47 1.90 30.25
CA ILE A 245 -5.84 2.17 29.77
C ILE A 245 -6.08 1.41 28.47
N ALA A 246 -5.15 1.53 27.51
CA ALA A 246 -5.23 0.86 26.22
C ALA A 246 -5.48 -0.66 26.39
N SER A 247 -4.63 -1.35 27.16
CA SER A 247 -4.75 -2.79 27.36
C SER A 247 -6.03 -3.21 28.10
N ASN A 248 -6.58 -2.37 29.00
CA ASN A 248 -7.85 -2.60 29.70
C ASN A 248 -9.11 -2.45 28.83
N LYS A 249 -8.97 -1.77 27.69
CA LYS A 249 -10.07 -1.43 26.79
C LYS A 249 -10.01 -2.29 25.54
N TRP A 250 -8.82 -2.46 24.98
CA TRP A 250 -8.62 -3.21 23.74
C TRP A 250 -8.71 -4.72 23.96
N ASP A 251 -8.46 -5.22 25.17
CA ASP A 251 -8.71 -6.64 25.51
C ASP A 251 -10.18 -7.05 25.37
N LYS A 252 -11.11 -6.10 25.49
CA LYS A 252 -12.57 -6.31 25.36
C LYS A 252 -13.10 -6.14 23.94
N LEU A 253 -12.29 -5.72 22.97
CA LEU A 253 -12.73 -5.56 21.59
C LEU A 253 -13.11 -6.93 21.02
N PRO A 254 -14.36 -7.14 20.57
CA PRO A 254 -14.88 -8.49 20.29
C PRO A 254 -14.35 -9.10 18.99
N LYS A 255 -13.81 -8.28 18.09
CA LYS A 255 -13.35 -8.67 16.75
C LYS A 255 -11.86 -8.48 16.53
N LEU A 256 -11.15 -7.87 17.49
CA LEU A 256 -9.73 -7.53 17.36
C LEU A 256 -8.91 -8.81 17.20
N THR A 257 -8.40 -9.06 16.01
CA THR A 257 -7.68 -10.26 15.60
C THR A 257 -6.19 -10.00 15.47
N GLY A 258 -5.82 -8.84 14.93
CA GLY A 258 -4.44 -8.38 14.79
C GLY A 258 -4.25 -7.03 15.46
N LEU A 259 -3.19 -6.89 16.24
CA LEU A 259 -2.77 -5.64 16.87
C LEU A 259 -1.31 -5.37 16.56
N ASP A 260 -1.00 -4.19 16.04
CA ASP A 260 0.35 -3.73 15.76
C ASP A 260 0.67 -2.50 16.63
N VAL A 261 1.67 -2.67 17.49
CA VAL A 261 2.19 -1.69 18.46
C VAL A 261 3.68 -1.49 18.26
N SER A 262 4.21 -1.88 17.09
CA SER A 262 5.64 -1.77 16.77
C SER A 262 6.13 -0.33 16.91
N ARG A 263 7.37 -0.12 17.37
CA ARG A 263 7.96 1.22 17.57
C ARG A 263 7.20 2.07 18.60
N THR A 264 6.70 1.44 19.67
CA THR A 264 6.09 2.13 20.81
C THR A 264 6.80 1.75 22.12
N ASP A 265 6.40 2.38 23.23
CA ASP A 265 6.89 2.12 24.58
C ASP A 265 6.04 1.08 25.36
N ILE A 266 5.34 0.18 24.65
CA ILE A 266 4.48 -0.83 25.28
C ILE A 266 5.27 -1.69 26.28
N SER A 267 4.72 -1.86 27.49
CA SER A 267 5.34 -2.67 28.53
C SER A 267 5.04 -4.17 28.40
N PRO A 268 5.91 -5.06 28.91
CA PRO A 268 5.65 -6.50 29.02
C PRO A 268 4.32 -6.84 29.70
N THR A 269 3.92 -6.05 30.71
CA THR A 269 2.64 -6.21 31.43
C THR A 269 1.43 -5.96 30.53
N ALA A 270 1.49 -4.91 29.70
CA ALA A 270 0.42 -4.60 28.76
C ALA A 270 0.31 -5.66 27.65
N VAL A 271 1.43 -6.11 27.09
CA VAL A 271 1.48 -7.22 26.13
C VAL A 271 0.88 -8.49 26.74
N SER A 272 1.31 -8.86 27.94
CA SER A 272 0.82 -10.03 28.65
C SER A 272 -0.69 -9.96 28.90
N ARG A 273 -1.21 -8.80 29.27
CA ARG A 273 -2.66 -8.58 29.44
C ARG A 273 -3.40 -8.78 28.12
N LEU A 274 -2.98 -8.12 27.05
CA LEU A 274 -3.64 -8.20 25.74
C LEU A 274 -3.68 -9.66 25.23
N LEU A 275 -2.56 -10.37 25.37
CA LEU A 275 -2.46 -11.77 24.96
C LEU A 275 -3.14 -12.76 25.92
N THR A 276 -3.36 -12.44 27.20
CA THR A 276 -4.11 -13.34 28.10
C THR A 276 -5.60 -13.06 28.12
N SER A 277 -6.00 -11.79 28.27
CA SER A 277 -7.40 -11.39 28.53
C SER A 277 -8.26 -11.35 27.26
N SER A 278 -7.67 -11.00 26.11
CA SER A 278 -8.45 -10.86 24.87
C SER A 278 -8.97 -12.22 24.39
N GLN A 279 -10.24 -12.30 23.96
CA GLN A 279 -10.79 -13.55 23.43
C GLN A 279 -10.58 -13.68 21.91
N SER A 280 -10.42 -12.58 21.20
CA SER A 280 -10.34 -12.55 19.73
C SER A 280 -8.93 -12.37 19.18
N LEU A 281 -8.01 -11.77 19.96
CA LEU A 281 -6.67 -11.43 19.49
C LEU A 281 -5.89 -12.70 19.16
N LYS A 282 -5.32 -12.76 17.97
CA LYS A 282 -4.50 -13.88 17.48
C LYS A 282 -3.06 -13.48 17.26
N VAL A 283 -2.81 -12.25 16.79
CA VAL A 283 -1.47 -11.77 16.44
C VAL A 283 -1.23 -10.41 17.07
N LEU A 284 -0.16 -10.28 17.83
CA LEU A 284 0.35 -9.01 18.34
C LEU A 284 1.75 -8.78 17.75
N CYS A 285 1.93 -7.70 17.00
CA CYS A 285 3.21 -7.27 16.46
C CYS A 285 3.76 -6.12 17.29
N ALA A 286 4.96 -6.29 17.84
CA ALA A 286 5.66 -5.35 18.70
C ALA A 286 7.14 -5.31 18.31
N LEU A 287 7.43 -5.04 17.03
CA LEU A 287 8.79 -4.92 16.54
C LEU A 287 9.39 -3.58 16.98
N ASN A 288 10.63 -3.60 17.45
CA ASN A 288 11.40 -2.42 17.84
C ASN A 288 10.70 -1.63 18.95
N CYS A 289 10.31 -2.32 20.03
CA CYS A 289 9.70 -1.75 21.23
C CYS A 289 10.70 -1.80 22.40
N PRO A 290 11.46 -0.73 22.67
CA PRO A 290 12.62 -0.79 23.58
C PRO A 290 12.29 -1.33 24.98
N VAL A 291 11.21 -0.85 25.59
CA VAL A 291 10.77 -1.27 26.94
C VAL A 291 10.41 -2.76 26.99
N LEU A 292 9.84 -3.30 25.92
CA LEU A 292 9.49 -4.71 25.81
C LEU A 292 10.72 -5.58 25.57
N GLU A 293 11.68 -5.06 24.82
CA GLU A 293 12.87 -5.79 24.37
C GLU A 293 13.96 -5.87 25.44
N GLU A 294 13.98 -4.94 26.39
CA GLU A 294 14.84 -5.00 27.58
C GLU A 294 14.44 -6.11 28.57
N ASP A 295 13.14 -6.43 28.68
CA ASP A 295 12.64 -7.48 29.58
C ASP A 295 11.89 -8.57 28.80
N THR A 296 12.63 -9.61 28.40
CA THR A 296 12.10 -10.79 27.71
C THR A 296 11.66 -11.91 28.66
N SER A 297 11.75 -11.70 29.98
CA SER A 297 11.50 -12.76 30.98
C SER A 297 10.05 -13.27 30.94
N PHE A 298 9.10 -12.42 30.54
CA PHE A 298 7.67 -12.76 30.47
C PHE A 298 7.36 -13.88 29.44
N ILE A 299 8.24 -14.10 28.46
CA ILE A 299 8.07 -15.10 27.38
C ILE A 299 8.28 -16.52 27.89
N SER A 300 9.21 -16.72 28.85
CA SER A 300 9.55 -18.03 29.41
C SER A 300 8.34 -18.75 30.06
N SER A 301 7.32 -17.96 30.43
CA SER A 301 5.99 -18.45 30.79
C SER A 301 5.14 -18.64 29.53
N ASN A 302 5.24 -19.82 28.90
CA ASN A 302 4.56 -20.23 27.66
C ASN A 302 3.00 -20.17 27.78
N ARG A 303 2.42 -18.97 27.91
CA ARG A 303 1.06 -18.74 28.45
C ARG A 303 0.00 -18.34 27.42
N PHE A 304 0.37 -17.98 26.20
CA PHE A 304 -0.58 -17.41 25.23
C PHE A 304 -1.10 -18.48 24.24
N LYS A 305 -1.89 -19.45 24.74
CA LYS A 305 -2.43 -20.56 23.93
C LYS A 305 -3.12 -20.02 22.66
N GLY A 306 -2.60 -20.40 21.49
CA GLY A 306 -3.18 -20.07 20.18
C GLY A 306 -2.98 -18.62 19.73
N LYS A 307 -2.07 -17.87 20.36
CA LYS A 307 -1.75 -16.48 20.00
C LYS A 307 -0.27 -16.30 19.75
N VAL A 308 0.05 -15.35 18.90
CA VAL A 308 1.40 -15.10 18.40
C VAL A 308 1.85 -13.71 18.80
N LEU A 309 3.06 -13.63 19.37
CA LEU A 309 3.80 -12.39 19.54
C LEU A 309 4.89 -12.34 18.48
N LEU A 310 4.91 -11.28 17.67
CA LEU A 310 5.96 -10.97 16.71
C LEU A 310 6.76 -9.79 17.24
N ALA A 311 7.98 -10.05 17.70
CA ALA A 311 8.91 -9.05 18.23
C ALA A 311 10.35 -9.39 17.80
N LEU A 312 11.31 -8.47 17.99
CA LEU A 312 12.69 -8.66 17.51
C LEU A 312 13.39 -9.87 18.12
N PHE A 313 13.06 -10.22 19.37
CA PHE A 313 13.57 -11.39 20.09
C PHE A 313 12.82 -12.70 19.78
N THR A 314 11.80 -12.67 18.91
CA THR A 314 11.06 -13.87 18.47
C THR A 314 11.45 -14.25 17.05
N ASN A 315 11.27 -15.52 16.66
CA ASN A 315 11.36 -15.91 15.26
C ASN A 315 10.03 -15.61 14.55
N VAL A 316 10.04 -14.59 13.68
CA VAL A 316 8.83 -14.12 12.99
C VAL A 316 8.26 -15.20 12.06
N PHE A 317 9.10 -15.97 11.37
CA PHE A 317 8.65 -17.04 10.48
C PHE A 317 7.93 -18.16 11.27
N ASP A 318 8.51 -18.60 12.39
CA ASP A 318 7.90 -19.61 13.26
C ASP A 318 6.59 -19.09 13.89
N GLY A 319 6.60 -17.82 14.32
CA GLY A 319 5.42 -17.16 14.86
C GLY A 319 4.27 -17.16 13.86
N VAL A 320 4.50 -16.68 12.63
CA VAL A 320 3.49 -16.66 11.57
C VAL A 320 3.08 -18.09 11.18
N ALA A 321 4.01 -19.05 11.15
CA ALA A 321 3.69 -20.45 10.87
C ALA A 321 2.75 -21.07 11.92
N SER A 322 2.88 -20.69 13.18
CA SER A 322 2.03 -21.20 14.27
C SER A 322 0.54 -20.80 14.16
N ILE A 323 0.21 -19.82 13.32
CA ILE A 323 -1.18 -19.45 13.00
C ILE A 323 -1.89 -20.59 12.25
N PHE A 324 -1.14 -21.43 11.54
CA PHE A 324 -1.64 -22.54 10.73
C PHE A 324 -1.56 -23.85 11.52
N ALA A 325 -2.69 -24.29 12.10
CA ALA A 325 -2.77 -25.43 13.02
C ALA A 325 -2.36 -26.80 12.44
N ASP A 326 -2.33 -26.96 11.11
CA ASP A 326 -2.17 -28.27 10.44
C ASP A 326 -0.80 -28.51 9.79
N ASN A 327 0.19 -27.63 9.98
CA ASN A 327 1.46 -27.75 9.27
C ASN A 327 2.42 -28.77 9.91
N THR A 328 2.26 -30.04 9.54
CA THR A 328 3.23 -31.12 9.81
C THR A 328 4.55 -30.93 9.07
N LYS A 329 4.56 -30.10 8.02
CA LYS A 329 5.77 -29.63 7.33
C LYS A 329 5.94 -28.15 7.65
N LYS A 330 6.87 -27.80 8.56
CA LYS A 330 7.27 -26.40 8.78
C LYS A 330 7.96 -25.89 7.50
N PRO A 331 7.32 -25.07 6.66
CA PRO A 331 7.97 -24.53 5.49
C PRO A 331 9.08 -23.58 5.95
N LYS A 332 10.26 -23.61 5.32
CA LYS A 332 11.32 -22.62 5.61
C LYS A 332 10.86 -21.19 5.35
N ASP A 333 9.93 -21.00 4.41
CA ASP A 333 9.27 -19.73 4.14
C ASP A 333 7.74 -19.93 4.18
N ILE A 334 7.13 -19.50 5.29
CA ILE A 334 5.69 -19.59 5.52
C ILE A 334 4.88 -18.69 4.57
N PHE A 335 5.42 -17.55 4.15
CA PHE A 335 4.70 -16.62 3.28
C PHE A 335 4.56 -17.19 1.88
N SER A 336 5.63 -17.78 1.34
CA SER A 336 5.56 -18.48 0.04
C SER A 336 4.60 -19.66 0.10
N TYR A 337 4.66 -20.48 1.15
CA TYR A 337 3.70 -21.56 1.36
C TYR A 337 2.24 -21.04 1.41
N TRP A 338 1.97 -19.99 2.18
CA TRP A 338 0.64 -19.40 2.24
C TRP A 338 0.18 -18.90 0.87
N ARG A 339 1.04 -18.26 0.08
CA ARG A 339 0.68 -17.79 -1.27
C ARG A 339 0.29 -18.94 -2.20
N GLU A 340 1.00 -20.06 -2.13
CA GLU A 340 0.65 -21.27 -2.88
C GLU A 340 -0.69 -21.87 -2.43
N VAL A 341 -0.90 -21.98 -1.12
CA VAL A 341 -2.14 -22.54 -0.55
C VAL A 341 -3.34 -21.63 -0.81
N ARG A 342 -3.16 -20.31 -0.75
CA ARG A 342 -4.21 -19.31 -1.04
C ARG A 342 -4.80 -19.47 -2.44
N ILE A 343 -4.00 -19.88 -3.43
CA ILE A 343 -4.52 -20.15 -4.79
C ILE A 343 -5.54 -21.32 -4.76
N LYS A 344 -5.39 -22.25 -3.82
CA LYS A 344 -6.21 -23.46 -3.69
C LYS A 344 -7.32 -23.32 -2.63
N SER A 345 -7.10 -22.53 -1.58
CA SER A 345 -7.98 -22.33 -0.43
C SER A 345 -8.89 -21.12 -0.62
N LYS A 346 -10.15 -21.22 -0.16
CA LYS A 346 -11.10 -20.09 -0.11
C LYS A 346 -11.24 -19.47 1.29
N ASP A 347 -10.32 -19.75 2.21
CA ASP A 347 -10.35 -19.14 3.55
C ASP A 347 -9.96 -17.66 3.50
N LYS A 348 -10.98 -16.81 3.35
CA LYS A 348 -10.84 -15.36 3.29
C LYS A 348 -10.29 -14.77 4.59
N ALA A 349 -10.56 -15.36 5.75
CA ALA A 349 -10.14 -14.80 7.03
C ALA A 349 -8.62 -14.94 7.23
N VAL A 350 -8.06 -16.08 6.84
CA VAL A 350 -6.61 -16.31 6.86
C VAL A 350 -5.92 -15.44 5.81
N ASP A 351 -6.50 -15.32 4.62
CA ASP A 351 -5.99 -14.46 3.55
C ASP A 351 -5.92 -12.98 3.96
N ASP A 352 -6.99 -12.45 4.55
CA ASP A 352 -7.03 -11.07 5.08
C ASP A 352 -5.99 -10.86 6.19
N MET A 353 -5.84 -11.83 7.11
CA MET A 353 -4.85 -11.76 8.19
C MET A 353 -3.42 -11.74 7.66
N MET A 354 -3.11 -12.60 6.69
CA MET A 354 -1.77 -12.66 6.13
C MET A 354 -1.42 -11.43 5.31
N ARG A 355 -2.37 -10.87 4.54
CA ARG A 355 -2.16 -9.56 3.88
C ARG A 355 -1.90 -8.46 4.91
N TRP A 356 -2.60 -8.47 6.03
CA TRP A 356 -2.36 -7.52 7.12
C TRP A 356 -0.97 -7.70 7.74
N ILE A 357 -0.54 -8.94 8.03
CA ILE A 357 0.80 -9.27 8.55
C ILE A 357 1.90 -8.79 7.59
N GLU A 358 1.78 -9.10 6.29
CA GLU A 358 2.73 -8.62 5.28
C GLU A 358 2.81 -7.09 5.27
N TRP A 359 1.67 -6.42 5.43
CA TRP A 359 1.59 -4.96 5.44
C TRP A 359 2.27 -4.32 6.65
N ILE A 360 2.05 -4.84 7.86
CA ILE A 360 2.64 -4.27 9.08
C ILE A 360 4.14 -4.60 9.19
N ILE A 361 4.56 -5.81 8.79
CA ILE A 361 5.98 -6.18 8.84
C ILE A 361 6.77 -5.36 7.83
N SER A 362 6.29 -5.22 6.59
CA SER A 362 6.97 -4.35 5.60
C SER A 362 7.04 -2.90 6.06
N HIS A 363 6.00 -2.38 6.72
CA HIS A 363 6.03 -1.05 7.32
C HIS A 363 7.08 -0.94 8.44
N ALA A 364 7.03 -1.84 9.42
CA ALA A 364 7.92 -1.82 10.57
C ALA A 364 9.38 -1.97 10.14
N LEU A 365 9.68 -2.92 9.25
CA LEU A 365 11.05 -3.15 8.78
C LEU A 365 11.60 -1.98 7.96
N LEU A 366 10.80 -1.37 7.07
CA LEU A 366 11.23 -0.16 6.38
C LEU A 366 11.61 0.94 7.37
N ARG A 367 10.76 1.18 8.37
CA ARG A 367 11.01 2.19 9.39
C ARG A 367 12.22 1.88 10.25
N THR A 368 12.42 0.62 10.62
CA THR A 368 13.61 0.17 11.34
C THR A 368 14.87 0.38 10.50
N ALA A 369 14.83 0.09 9.20
CA ALA A 369 15.95 0.33 8.29
C ALA A 369 16.26 1.83 8.15
N GLU A 370 15.24 2.68 8.00
CA GLU A 370 15.39 4.15 7.94
C GLU A 370 16.02 4.73 9.23
N SER A 371 15.63 4.22 10.40
CA SER A 371 16.17 4.69 11.68
C SER A 371 17.53 4.07 12.05
N ASN A 372 17.87 2.91 11.47
CA ASN A 372 19.07 2.11 11.73
C ASN A 372 19.52 2.11 13.21
N PRO A 373 18.68 1.66 14.15
CA PRO A 373 19.03 1.71 15.57
C PRO A 373 20.16 0.72 15.89
N HIS A 374 21.02 1.09 16.82
CA HIS A 374 22.16 0.26 17.22
C HIS A 374 21.72 -1.10 17.80
N GLY A 375 22.49 -2.15 17.53
CA GLY A 375 22.28 -3.48 18.11
C GLY A 375 21.33 -4.40 17.32
N LEU A 376 20.86 -3.98 16.14
CA LEU A 376 19.98 -4.81 15.29
C LEU A 376 20.69 -5.65 14.23
N ASP A 377 22.03 -5.62 14.15
CA ASP A 377 22.76 -6.38 13.12
C ASP A 377 22.43 -7.88 13.19
N GLY A 378 22.35 -8.45 14.40
CA GLY A 378 21.95 -9.85 14.58
C GLY A 378 20.52 -10.13 14.12
N PHE A 379 19.57 -9.22 14.34
CA PHE A 379 18.20 -9.36 13.85
C PHE A 379 18.16 -9.35 12.32
N TRP A 380 18.85 -8.40 11.70
CA TRP A 380 18.88 -8.25 10.25
C TRP A 380 19.50 -9.46 9.56
N LEU A 381 20.63 -9.94 10.07
CA LEU A 381 21.34 -11.12 9.56
C LEU A 381 20.51 -12.41 9.74
N ASN A 382 19.84 -12.57 10.88
CA ASN A 382 19.14 -13.82 11.18
C ASN A 382 17.76 -13.94 10.51
N GLN A 383 17.02 -12.83 10.38
CA GLN A 383 15.66 -12.89 9.82
C GLN A 383 15.21 -11.61 9.09
N GLY A 384 15.71 -10.42 9.43
CA GLY A 384 15.20 -9.16 8.87
C GLY A 384 15.34 -9.05 7.35
N ALA A 385 16.53 -9.34 6.80
CA ALA A 385 16.76 -9.30 5.36
C ALA A 385 15.93 -10.38 4.62
N ALA A 386 15.86 -11.58 5.19
CA ALA A 386 15.04 -12.68 4.65
C ALA A 386 13.54 -12.33 4.62
N LEU A 387 13.02 -11.65 5.65
CA LEU A 387 11.66 -11.14 5.67
C LEU A 387 11.41 -10.15 4.53
N LEU A 388 12.29 -9.16 4.35
CA LEU A 388 12.16 -8.19 3.25
C LEU A 388 12.16 -8.87 1.88
N LEU A 389 13.10 -9.78 1.63
CA LEU A 389 13.18 -10.55 0.38
C LEU A 389 11.90 -11.36 0.11
N THR A 390 11.35 -11.96 1.17
CA THR A 390 10.10 -12.73 1.08
C THR A 390 8.91 -11.82 0.78
N LEU A 391 8.86 -10.64 1.39
CA LEU A 391 7.78 -9.66 1.23
C LEU A 391 7.81 -8.95 -0.13
N MET A 392 8.96 -8.88 -0.81
CA MET A 392 9.05 -8.46 -2.22
C MET A 392 8.20 -9.32 -3.17
N GLN A 393 7.79 -10.52 -2.74
CA GLN A 393 6.91 -11.41 -3.51
C GLN A 393 5.43 -11.33 -3.07
N SER A 394 5.06 -10.36 -2.21
CA SER A 394 3.68 -10.15 -1.78
C SER A 394 2.75 -9.83 -2.97
N SER A 395 1.47 -10.15 -2.87
CA SER A 395 0.47 -9.69 -3.84
C SER A 395 0.12 -8.19 -3.73
N GLN A 396 0.61 -7.50 -2.70
CA GLN A 396 0.33 -6.08 -2.47
C GLN A 396 1.52 -5.24 -2.96
N GLU A 397 1.29 -4.38 -3.94
CA GLU A 397 2.35 -3.53 -4.52
C GLU A 397 3.02 -2.64 -3.45
N ASP A 398 2.25 -2.02 -2.55
CA ASP A 398 2.80 -1.20 -1.47
C ASP A 398 3.71 -2.00 -0.50
N VAL A 399 3.47 -3.31 -0.35
CA VAL A 399 4.34 -4.20 0.44
C VAL A 399 5.64 -4.44 -0.32
N GLN A 400 5.54 -4.79 -1.61
CA GLN A 400 6.73 -5.01 -2.44
C GLN A 400 7.62 -3.77 -2.47
N GLU A 401 7.03 -2.59 -2.66
CA GLU A 401 7.75 -1.32 -2.72
C GLU A 401 8.46 -1.02 -1.40
N ARG A 402 7.75 -1.08 -0.27
CA ARG A 402 8.38 -0.86 1.05
C ARG A 402 9.46 -1.87 1.35
N SER A 403 9.28 -3.13 0.94
CA SER A 403 10.27 -4.17 1.15
C SER A 403 11.53 -3.98 0.29
N ALA A 404 11.36 -3.59 -0.97
CA ALA A 404 12.46 -3.25 -1.86
C ALA A 404 13.22 -2.01 -1.36
N THR A 405 12.49 -0.96 -0.95
CA THR A 405 13.09 0.24 -0.35
C THR A 405 13.82 -0.10 0.94
N GLY A 406 13.19 -0.85 1.86
CA GLY A 406 13.81 -1.23 3.13
C GLY A 406 15.09 -2.05 2.94
N LEU A 407 15.11 -2.95 1.95
CA LEU A 407 16.31 -3.75 1.63
C LEU A 407 17.41 -2.85 1.06
N ALA A 408 17.07 -1.94 0.15
CA ALA A 408 18.02 -0.97 -0.39
C ALA A 408 18.59 -0.06 0.70
N THR A 409 17.74 0.49 1.57
CA THR A 409 18.14 1.35 2.70
C THR A 409 19.00 0.61 3.71
N PHE A 410 18.75 -0.68 3.95
CA PHE A 410 19.56 -1.48 4.87
C PHE A 410 20.98 -1.75 4.33
N VAL A 411 21.10 -2.00 3.02
CA VAL A 411 22.36 -2.38 2.35
C VAL A 411 23.24 -1.17 2.03
N VAL A 412 22.65 0.00 1.80
CA VAL A 412 23.37 1.23 1.45
C VAL A 412 23.79 1.97 2.73
N ILE A 413 25.10 2.15 2.93
CA ILE A 413 25.65 2.89 4.10
C ILE A 413 25.72 4.40 3.83
N ASP A 414 25.89 4.78 2.55
CA ASP A 414 26.11 6.16 2.13
C ASP A 414 25.31 6.46 0.86
N ASP A 415 24.31 7.35 0.97
CA ASP A 415 23.46 7.79 -0.13
C ASP A 415 24.22 8.63 -1.18
N GLU A 416 25.33 9.29 -0.82
CA GLU A 416 26.09 10.12 -1.74
C GLU A 416 26.92 9.29 -2.73
N ASN A 417 27.49 8.19 -2.25
CA ASN A 417 28.32 7.29 -3.05
C ASN A 417 27.63 5.97 -3.44
N ALA A 418 26.40 5.75 -2.97
CA ALA A 418 25.69 4.46 -3.06
C ALA A 418 26.58 3.27 -2.63
N SER A 419 27.37 3.48 -1.57
CA SER A 419 28.31 2.45 -1.10
C SER A 419 27.55 1.34 -0.37
N ILE A 420 27.86 0.10 -0.74
CA ILE A 420 27.21 -1.11 -0.23
C ILE A 420 28.03 -1.66 0.94
N ASP A 421 27.35 -1.99 2.04
CA ASP A 421 27.98 -2.79 3.09
C ASP A 421 28.10 -4.25 2.63
N CYS A 422 29.31 -4.69 2.29
CA CYS A 422 29.55 -6.07 1.88
C CYS A 422 29.23 -7.11 2.97
N GLY A 423 29.09 -6.71 4.24
CA GLY A 423 28.65 -7.58 5.32
C GLY A 423 27.11 -7.67 5.45
N ARG A 424 26.38 -6.70 4.87
CA ARG A 424 24.91 -6.67 4.83
C ARG A 424 24.32 -7.09 3.49
N ALA A 425 25.10 -7.02 2.41
CA ALA A 425 24.81 -7.56 1.08
C ALA A 425 25.14 -9.05 0.99
#